data_AF-A0A6A6AKX0-F1
#
_entry.id   AF-A0A6A6AKX0-F1
#
_cell.length_a   1.000
_cell.length_b   1.000
_cell.length_c   1.000
_cell.angle_alpha   90.00
_cell.angle_beta   90.00
_cell.angle_gamma   90.00
#
_symmetry.space_group_name_H-M   'P 1'
#
loop_
_entity.id
_entity.type
_entity.pdbx_description
1 polymer ?
#
loop_
_entity_poly.entity_id
_entity_poly.type
_entity_poly.pdbx_seq_one_letter_code
_entity_poly.pdbx_strand_id
1 'polypeptide(L)'
;MALPEKPILFYYKGSVYSQRVLCYLWLRGIEFDECIQPPVMPRPDLSSLDVAYRRIPLMAIGKDVYCDSRLIISKLESTYPNSTLAPATSADAGVRKLFESWTVDGGIFINAVKLMPYWTPGSFLSNEAFVDDRAQLSGRRMTAELMKAGRPNGLQHIRQALDMLENTFLADDRKWILDTKEPSLADLDAIWPFAWLILDQFMKGALSEEHINETIYPKTYAWVRRFMVEVEKGKGRSPEPNTLDGKIMSNRILGSSTSPEVTTFIVNDPLMVQAGDEVEVFPSDYGQNNKDRGTLVGLTTHEVVIRNKKGLHLHFPRWNYCIEKLAPDVSIPASISSVEKVPKMRLIYHYASPYTRKVFMLAHELGLAKHITLEKVVVCPISFPGWSDNNDDVAKFNPLAKIPCLVSDDVPGGIFDSRVICEYLSSLAPIKPKKDANYWQLRTLHACADGILDASVLVTYEERIRKERGLYFDEWVQGQALKISRALDRFESAANEGVLPVPGTGPASVDEIAVAVALVVTEKMGYLGVKWREGRPKLVEWMSKWEGRGSFLETPPSKEWTIKEDAGGSSKI
;
A
#
# COMPACT_ATOMS: atom_id res chain seq x y z
N MET A 1 -44.97 2.61 -7.71
CA MET A 1 -43.65 1.99 -7.45
C MET A 1 -43.63 1.59 -5.98
N ALA A 2 -43.12 0.41 -5.64
CA ALA A 2 -42.87 0.10 -4.23
C ALA A 2 -41.92 1.16 -3.65
N LEU A 3 -42.15 1.60 -2.42
CA LEU A 3 -41.19 2.47 -1.75
C LEU A 3 -39.85 1.74 -1.69
N PRO A 4 -38.73 2.41 -2.03
CA PRO A 4 -37.41 1.80 -1.91
C PRO A 4 -37.20 1.35 -0.47
N GLU A 5 -36.47 0.25 -0.28
CA GLU A 5 -36.12 -0.19 1.08
C GLU A 5 -35.43 0.94 1.84
N LYS A 6 -35.78 1.10 3.11
CA LYS A 6 -35.22 2.17 3.94
C LYS A 6 -33.68 2.02 4.04
N PRO A 7 -32.87 3.02 3.70
CA PRO A 7 -31.41 2.92 3.71
C PRO A 7 -30.83 2.62 5.10
N ILE A 8 -29.70 1.93 5.15
CA ILE A 8 -28.91 1.72 6.36
C ILE A 8 -27.55 2.41 6.18
N LEU A 9 -27.25 3.41 7.01
CA LEU A 9 -25.99 4.14 6.97
C LEU A 9 -24.97 3.54 7.96
N PHE A 10 -23.81 3.14 7.47
CA PHE A 10 -22.68 2.69 8.27
C PHE A 10 -21.74 3.85 8.54
N TYR A 11 -21.69 4.33 9.78
CA TYR A 11 -20.85 5.46 10.11
C TYR A 11 -20.45 5.57 11.59
N TYR A 12 -19.58 6.52 11.88
CA TYR A 12 -19.32 6.97 13.25
C TYR A 12 -19.44 8.50 13.31
N LYS A 13 -19.93 9.01 14.44
CA LYS A 13 -20.36 10.42 14.57
C LYS A 13 -19.26 11.45 14.24
N GLY A 14 -18.00 11.14 14.56
CA GLY A 14 -16.84 12.00 14.29
C GLY A 14 -16.26 11.91 12.87
N SER A 15 -16.91 11.21 11.93
CA SER A 15 -16.43 11.11 10.55
C SER A 15 -16.89 12.29 9.71
N VAL A 16 -15.94 13.08 9.20
CA VAL A 16 -16.24 14.26 8.37
C VAL A 16 -16.94 13.87 7.05
N TYR A 17 -16.52 12.77 6.43
CA TYR A 17 -17.19 12.24 5.23
C TYR A 17 -18.61 11.74 5.53
N SER A 18 -18.86 11.24 6.75
CA SER A 18 -20.21 10.82 7.15
C SER A 18 -21.12 12.01 7.39
N GLN A 19 -20.60 13.11 7.94
CA GLN A 19 -21.36 14.34 8.09
C GLN A 19 -21.85 14.87 6.74
N ARG A 20 -21.06 14.73 5.66
CA ARG A 20 -21.50 15.07 4.29
C ARG A 20 -22.78 14.29 3.89
N VAL A 21 -22.80 12.98 4.11
CA VAL A 21 -23.98 12.13 3.78
C VAL A 21 -25.17 12.41 4.72
N LEU A 22 -24.91 12.63 6.01
CA LEU A 22 -25.96 12.98 6.97
C LEU A 22 -26.62 14.32 6.65
N CYS A 23 -25.84 15.35 6.32
CA CYS A 23 -26.36 16.65 5.88
C CYS A 23 -27.28 16.49 4.68
N TYR A 24 -26.89 15.68 3.70
CA TYR A 24 -27.72 15.37 2.55
C TYR A 24 -29.04 14.68 2.94
N LEU A 25 -28.99 13.62 3.76
CA LEU A 25 -30.19 12.90 4.20
C LEU A 25 -31.18 13.81 4.92
N TRP A 26 -30.69 14.68 5.80
CA TRP A 26 -31.52 15.63 6.55
C TRP A 26 -32.09 16.75 5.68
N LEU A 27 -31.31 17.32 4.75
CA LEU A 27 -31.81 18.32 3.81
C LEU A 27 -32.87 17.74 2.88
N ARG A 28 -32.72 16.47 2.48
CA ARG A 28 -33.68 15.74 1.65
C ARG A 28 -34.86 15.16 2.42
N GLY A 29 -34.80 15.11 3.75
CA GLY A 29 -35.80 14.44 4.59
C GLY A 29 -35.91 12.94 4.30
N ILE A 30 -34.82 12.30 3.89
CA ILE A 30 -34.80 10.85 3.61
C ILE A 30 -34.62 10.12 4.93
N GLU A 31 -35.61 9.32 5.30
CA GLU A 31 -35.50 8.46 6.47
C GLU A 31 -34.48 7.34 6.25
N PHE A 32 -33.68 7.05 7.28
CA PHE A 32 -32.70 5.98 7.26
C PHE A 32 -32.62 5.31 8.63
N ASP A 33 -32.03 4.13 8.68
CA ASP A 33 -31.55 3.52 9.91
C ASP A 33 -30.01 3.56 9.92
N GLU A 34 -29.41 3.37 11.08
CA GLU A 34 -27.95 3.48 11.23
C GLU A 34 -27.34 2.22 11.85
N CYS A 35 -26.13 1.90 11.44
CA CYS A 35 -25.30 0.87 12.06
C CYS A 35 -23.97 1.52 12.46
N ILE A 36 -23.84 1.88 13.74
CA ILE A 36 -22.69 2.63 14.24
C ILE A 36 -21.44 1.77 14.21
N GLN A 37 -20.41 2.26 13.52
CA GLN A 37 -19.14 1.57 13.36
C GLN A 37 -18.05 2.12 14.28
N PRO A 38 -17.03 1.33 14.66
CA PRO A 38 -15.87 1.84 15.37
C PRO A 38 -15.08 2.89 14.55
N PRO A 39 -14.41 3.89 15.15
CA PRO A 39 -13.59 4.86 14.40
C PRO A 39 -12.28 4.27 13.84
N VAL A 40 -11.90 3.07 14.29
CA VAL A 40 -10.69 2.30 13.93
C VAL A 40 -11.07 0.87 13.52
N MET A 41 -10.15 0.11 12.92
CA MET A 41 -10.35 -1.32 12.66
C MET A 41 -10.16 -2.16 13.94
N PRO A 42 -10.76 -3.36 14.04
CA PRO A 42 -11.63 -4.02 13.05
C PRO A 42 -13.08 -3.49 13.06
N ARG A 43 -13.81 -3.72 11.94
CA ARG A 43 -15.25 -3.42 11.78
C ARG A 43 -16.03 -4.73 11.61
N PRO A 44 -16.45 -5.39 12.70
CA PRO A 44 -17.05 -6.72 12.64
C PRO A 44 -18.37 -6.74 11.86
N ASP A 45 -19.16 -5.67 11.92
CA ASP A 45 -20.44 -5.59 11.21
C ASP A 45 -20.24 -5.62 9.69
N LEU A 46 -19.29 -4.85 9.14
CA LEU A 46 -18.95 -4.91 7.72
C LEU A 46 -18.34 -6.27 7.33
N SER A 47 -17.50 -6.83 8.22
CA SER A 47 -16.92 -8.16 8.00
C SER A 47 -17.99 -9.25 7.93
N SER A 48 -19.08 -9.12 8.68
CA SER A 48 -20.22 -10.06 8.65
C SER A 48 -20.93 -10.09 7.28
N LEU A 49 -20.86 -8.98 6.55
CA LEU A 49 -21.41 -8.81 5.21
C LEU A 49 -20.43 -9.21 4.09
N ASP A 50 -19.22 -9.68 4.43
CA ASP A 50 -18.12 -9.90 3.46
C ASP A 50 -17.74 -8.60 2.72
N VAL A 51 -17.61 -7.51 3.49
CA VAL A 51 -17.12 -6.19 3.03
C VAL A 51 -15.79 -5.91 3.71
N ALA A 52 -14.72 -5.90 2.92
CA ALA A 52 -13.37 -5.55 3.34
C ALA A 52 -13.13 -4.03 3.31
N TYR A 53 -13.87 -3.29 2.46
CA TYR A 53 -13.77 -1.84 2.31
C TYR A 53 -13.77 -1.13 3.68
N ARG A 54 -12.67 -0.45 3.99
CA ARG A 54 -12.44 0.06 5.36
C ARG A 54 -12.81 1.53 5.58
N ARG A 55 -13.07 2.29 4.51
CA ARG A 55 -13.44 3.71 4.61
C ARG A 55 -14.91 3.82 5.00
N ILE A 56 -15.27 4.93 5.62
CA ILE A 56 -16.62 5.22 6.11
C ILE A 56 -17.00 6.61 5.61
N PRO A 57 -18.26 6.85 5.17
CA PRO A 57 -19.42 5.97 5.27
C PRO A 57 -19.57 4.93 4.16
N LEU A 58 -20.42 3.92 4.43
CA LEU A 58 -21.08 3.07 3.44
C LEU A 58 -22.59 3.18 3.64
N MET A 59 -23.36 2.84 2.60
CA MET A 59 -24.82 2.74 2.70
C MET A 59 -25.30 1.43 2.10
N ALA A 60 -26.23 0.74 2.76
CA ALA A 60 -26.94 -0.39 2.19
C ALA A 60 -28.41 -0.04 1.89
N ILE A 61 -28.91 -0.47 0.74
CA ILE A 61 -30.32 -0.42 0.35
C ILE A 61 -30.67 -1.80 -0.21
N GLY A 62 -31.42 -2.60 0.54
CA GLY A 62 -31.62 -4.01 0.20
C GLY A 62 -30.30 -4.77 0.16
N LYS A 63 -29.98 -5.36 -1.00
CA LYS A 63 -28.75 -6.15 -1.24
C LYS A 63 -27.60 -5.35 -1.86
N ASP A 64 -27.82 -4.08 -2.17
CA ASP A 64 -26.81 -3.20 -2.75
C ASP A 64 -26.12 -2.41 -1.63
N VAL A 65 -24.79 -2.45 -1.62
CA VAL A 65 -23.92 -1.75 -0.67
C VAL A 65 -23.06 -0.75 -1.44
N TYR A 66 -23.28 0.54 -1.18
CA TYR A 66 -22.63 1.64 -1.86
C TYR A 66 -21.44 2.15 -1.05
N CYS A 67 -20.26 2.05 -1.64
CA CYS A 67 -19.00 2.56 -1.11
C CYS A 67 -18.71 3.95 -1.69
N ASP A 68 -18.15 4.86 -0.88
CA ASP A 68 -17.87 6.27 -1.19
C ASP A 68 -19.09 7.21 -1.09
N SER A 69 -18.91 8.32 -0.35
CA SER A 69 -19.96 9.34 -0.14
C SER A 69 -20.52 9.93 -1.44
N ARG A 70 -19.70 10.04 -2.50
CA ARG A 70 -20.12 10.57 -3.80
C ARG A 70 -21.11 9.64 -4.47
N LEU A 71 -20.81 8.35 -4.45
CA LEU A 71 -21.69 7.32 -5.01
C LEU A 71 -22.96 7.18 -4.19
N ILE A 72 -22.87 7.22 -2.86
CA ILE A 72 -24.04 7.23 -1.96
C ILE A 72 -25.00 8.38 -2.31
N ILE A 73 -24.49 9.62 -2.41
CA ILE A 73 -25.32 10.79 -2.73
C ILE A 73 -25.89 10.67 -4.14
N SER A 74 -25.08 10.27 -5.12
CA SER A 74 -25.54 10.04 -6.50
C SER A 74 -26.66 9.00 -6.55
N LYS A 75 -26.54 7.92 -5.78
CA LYS A 75 -27.54 6.88 -5.73
C LYS A 75 -28.83 7.36 -5.09
N LEU A 76 -28.75 8.06 -3.96
CA LEU A 76 -29.92 8.63 -3.30
C LEU A 76 -30.66 9.65 -4.18
N GLU A 77 -29.94 10.43 -5.00
CA GLU A 77 -30.56 11.32 -6.00
C GLU A 77 -31.38 10.53 -7.03
N SER A 78 -30.89 9.36 -7.47
CA SER A 78 -31.62 8.48 -8.39
C SER A 78 -32.81 7.75 -7.74
N THR A 79 -32.63 7.27 -6.49
CA THR A 79 -33.62 6.46 -5.77
C THR A 79 -34.78 7.30 -5.25
N TYR A 80 -34.50 8.54 -4.83
CA TYR A 80 -35.49 9.49 -4.33
C TYR A 80 -35.58 10.67 -5.30
N PRO A 81 -36.39 10.58 -6.37
CA PRO A 81 -36.53 11.67 -7.34
C PRO A 81 -37.18 12.92 -6.71
N ASN A 82 -37.14 14.05 -7.43
CA ASN A 82 -37.65 15.36 -6.99
C ASN A 82 -36.82 16.05 -5.89
N SER A 83 -35.49 15.93 -5.99
CA SER A 83 -34.56 16.68 -5.15
C SER A 83 -34.66 18.19 -5.43
N THR A 84 -34.92 18.99 -4.39
CA THR A 84 -34.78 20.45 -4.49
C THR A 84 -33.32 20.89 -4.49
N LEU A 85 -32.38 19.99 -4.15
CA LEU A 85 -30.95 20.25 -4.13
C LEU A 85 -30.28 20.01 -5.50
N ALA A 86 -30.95 19.33 -6.43
CA ALA A 86 -30.40 18.96 -7.73
C ALA A 86 -30.06 20.21 -8.57
N PRO A 87 -28.97 20.15 -9.38
CA PRO A 87 -28.65 21.22 -10.30
C PRO A 87 -29.77 21.42 -11.34
N ALA A 88 -30.12 22.68 -11.61
CA ALA A 88 -31.17 23.02 -12.57
C ALA A 88 -30.68 22.99 -14.03
N THR A 89 -29.39 23.29 -14.24
CA THR A 89 -28.77 23.34 -15.57
C THR A 89 -27.55 22.43 -15.68
N SER A 90 -27.09 22.17 -16.90
CA SER A 90 -25.83 21.44 -17.14
C SER A 90 -24.60 22.20 -16.64
N ALA A 91 -24.63 23.54 -16.67
CA ALA A 91 -23.58 24.38 -16.10
C ALA A 91 -23.51 24.20 -14.58
N ASP A 92 -24.65 24.21 -13.90
CA ASP A 92 -24.76 23.97 -12.46
C ASP A 92 -24.24 22.57 -12.09
N ALA A 93 -24.59 21.56 -12.89
CA ALA A 93 -24.09 20.20 -12.72
C ALA A 93 -22.56 20.14 -12.87
N GLY A 94 -21.99 20.91 -13.80
CA GLY A 94 -20.55 21.07 -13.96
C GLY A 94 -19.89 21.71 -12.75
N VAL A 95 -20.44 22.82 -12.24
CA VAL A 95 -19.94 23.51 -11.03
C VAL A 95 -19.97 22.58 -9.82
N ARG A 96 -21.09 21.87 -9.60
CA ARG A 96 -21.20 20.85 -8.56
C ARG A 96 -20.09 19.81 -8.66
N LYS A 97 -19.86 19.24 -9.85
CA LYS A 97 -18.84 18.20 -10.06
C LYS A 97 -17.42 18.70 -9.79
N LEU A 98 -17.13 19.97 -10.13
CA LEU A 98 -15.86 20.60 -9.78
C LEU A 98 -15.70 20.73 -8.26
N PHE A 99 -16.74 21.12 -7.51
CA PHE A 99 -16.66 21.17 -6.04
C PHE A 99 -16.53 19.79 -5.41
N GLU A 100 -17.28 18.79 -5.89
CA GLU A 100 -17.16 17.41 -5.45
C GLU A 100 -15.73 16.87 -5.61
N SER A 101 -15.11 17.12 -6.76
CA SER A 101 -13.73 16.72 -7.01
C SER A 101 -12.74 17.56 -6.21
N TRP A 102 -12.92 18.87 -6.14
CA TRP A 102 -11.99 19.79 -5.48
C TRP A 102 -11.89 19.54 -3.96
N THR A 103 -13.03 19.29 -3.29
CA THR A 103 -13.01 19.08 -1.84
C THR A 103 -12.46 17.72 -1.44
N VAL A 104 -12.78 16.67 -2.22
CA VAL A 104 -12.38 15.28 -1.97
C VAL A 104 -10.97 15.00 -2.50
N ASP A 105 -10.75 15.22 -3.81
CA ASP A 105 -9.52 14.82 -4.52
C ASP A 105 -8.56 16.01 -4.73
N GLY A 106 -9.09 17.24 -4.88
CA GLY A 106 -8.32 18.46 -5.14
C GLY A 106 -7.52 19.01 -3.95
N GLY A 107 -7.52 18.28 -2.83
CA GLY A 107 -6.62 18.51 -1.72
C GLY A 107 -7.14 19.41 -0.60
N ILE A 108 -8.37 19.92 -0.66
CA ILE A 108 -8.92 20.72 0.45
C ILE A 108 -9.01 19.91 1.72
N PHE A 109 -9.58 18.69 1.68
CA PHE A 109 -9.68 17.85 2.86
C PHE A 109 -8.32 17.52 3.47
N ILE A 110 -7.33 17.11 2.67
CA ILE A 110 -6.02 16.74 3.22
C ILE A 110 -5.27 17.96 3.78
N ASN A 111 -5.48 19.15 3.23
CA ASN A 111 -4.92 20.37 3.81
C ASN A 111 -5.66 20.80 5.08
N ALA A 112 -6.97 20.57 5.19
CA ALA A 112 -7.72 20.75 6.43
C ALA A 112 -7.22 19.80 7.54
N VAL A 113 -6.89 18.55 7.21
CA VAL A 113 -6.29 17.59 8.15
C VAL A 113 -4.96 18.11 8.73
N LYS A 114 -4.12 18.78 7.92
CA LYS A 114 -2.86 19.40 8.42
C LYS A 114 -3.11 20.51 9.46
N LEU A 115 -4.33 21.03 9.55
CA LEU A 115 -4.70 22.08 10.49
C LEU A 115 -5.25 21.57 11.82
N MET A 116 -5.49 20.26 11.96
CA MET A 116 -6.00 19.68 13.20
C MET A 116 -5.14 20.09 14.41
N PRO A 117 -5.73 20.61 15.50
CA PRO A 117 -4.99 21.05 16.68
C PRO A 117 -4.26 19.89 17.36
N TYR A 118 -2.96 19.73 17.07
CA TYR A 118 -2.14 18.66 17.64
C TYR A 118 -1.52 19.03 18.99
N TRP A 119 -1.48 20.32 19.32
CA TRP A 119 -0.85 20.89 20.52
C TRP A 119 -1.78 20.99 21.74
N THR A 120 -3.06 20.66 21.60
CA THR A 120 -4.01 20.72 22.71
C THR A 120 -3.84 19.50 23.63
N PRO A 121 -3.97 19.66 24.97
CA PRO A 121 -4.03 18.51 25.88
C PRO A 121 -5.17 17.56 25.49
N GLY A 122 -4.88 16.26 25.40
CA GLY A 122 -5.86 15.26 24.94
C GLY A 122 -6.21 15.34 23.45
N SER A 123 -5.33 15.91 22.62
CA SER A 123 -5.52 15.93 21.17
C SER A 123 -5.60 14.51 20.59
N PHE A 124 -6.03 14.42 19.32
CA PHE A 124 -6.11 13.14 18.61
C PHE A 124 -4.78 12.36 18.59
N LEU A 125 -3.62 13.03 18.77
CA LEU A 125 -2.31 12.37 18.84
C LEU A 125 -2.10 11.55 20.12
N SER A 126 -2.82 11.84 21.21
CA SER A 126 -2.73 11.04 22.44
C SER A 126 -3.52 9.73 22.36
N ASN A 127 -4.29 9.52 21.30
CA ASN A 127 -5.00 8.27 21.05
C ASN A 127 -4.15 7.37 20.12
N GLU A 128 -3.31 6.53 20.72
CA GLU A 128 -2.39 5.65 19.96
C GLU A 128 -3.13 4.72 19.00
N ALA A 129 -4.24 4.13 19.42
CA ALA A 129 -5.04 3.26 18.56
C ALA A 129 -5.56 3.99 17.31
N PHE A 130 -6.00 5.24 17.47
CA PHE A 130 -6.41 6.07 16.33
C PHE A 130 -5.22 6.41 15.41
N VAL A 131 -4.09 6.83 15.98
CA VAL A 131 -2.89 7.20 15.19
C VAL A 131 -2.34 5.99 14.43
N ASP A 132 -2.28 4.82 15.06
CA ASP A 132 -1.86 3.55 14.46
C ASP A 132 -2.78 3.16 13.30
N ASP A 133 -4.09 3.22 13.54
CA ASP A 133 -5.09 2.92 12.51
C ASP A 133 -4.97 3.87 11.31
N ARG A 134 -4.81 5.18 11.55
CA ARG A 134 -4.60 6.17 10.48
C ARG A 134 -3.25 5.98 9.78
N ALA A 135 -2.22 5.48 10.46
CA ALA A 135 -0.96 5.11 9.85
C ALA A 135 -1.12 3.92 8.89
N GLN A 136 -1.91 2.91 9.27
CA GLN A 136 -2.24 1.79 8.38
C GLN A 136 -3.11 2.21 7.19
N LEU A 137 -4.02 3.17 7.39
CA LEU A 137 -4.88 3.71 6.34
C LEU A 137 -4.10 4.55 5.32
N SER A 138 -3.22 5.45 5.77
CA SER A 138 -2.52 6.43 4.93
C SER A 138 -1.09 6.03 4.54
N GLY A 139 -0.56 4.95 5.12
CA GLY A 139 0.83 4.52 4.96
C GLY A 139 1.85 5.32 5.77
N ARG A 140 1.43 6.41 6.46
CA ARG A 140 2.32 7.28 7.23
C ARG A 140 1.72 7.62 8.60
N ARG A 141 2.52 7.45 9.66
CA ARG A 141 2.10 7.81 11.02
C ARG A 141 2.04 9.33 11.18
N MET A 142 0.97 9.82 11.81
CA MET A 142 0.85 11.23 12.21
C MET A 142 1.69 11.48 13.47
N THR A 143 2.54 12.52 13.45
CA THR A 143 3.30 12.97 14.63
C THR A 143 3.19 14.47 14.79
N ALA A 144 3.46 14.99 16.00
CA ALA A 144 3.42 16.42 16.26
C ALA A 144 4.40 17.20 15.37
N GLU A 145 5.59 16.65 15.12
CA GLU A 145 6.62 17.26 14.27
C GLU A 145 6.14 17.36 12.82
N LEU A 146 5.55 16.29 12.29
CA LEU A 146 5.04 16.26 10.91
C LEU A 146 3.84 17.19 10.73
N MET A 147 2.93 17.22 11.71
CA MET A 147 1.79 18.14 11.70
C MET A 147 2.26 19.59 11.78
N LYS A 148 3.22 19.89 12.66
CA LYS A 148 3.87 21.21 12.77
C LYS A 148 4.50 21.64 11.45
N ALA A 149 5.25 20.75 10.81
CA ALA A 149 5.92 21.04 9.54
C ALA A 149 4.93 21.23 8.38
N GLY A 150 3.81 20.49 8.37
CA GLY A 150 2.80 20.58 7.30
C GLY A 150 1.83 21.76 7.44
N ARG A 151 1.65 22.28 8.66
CA ARG A 151 0.64 23.30 8.98
C ARG A 151 0.76 24.60 8.17
N PRO A 152 1.95 25.22 7.94
CA PRO A 152 2.05 26.43 7.14
C PRO A 152 1.48 26.28 5.72
N ASN A 153 1.80 25.17 5.05
CA ASN A 153 1.25 24.86 3.73
C ASN A 153 -0.26 24.59 3.79
N GLY A 154 -0.72 23.88 4.83
CA GLY A 154 -2.15 23.68 5.07
C GLY A 154 -2.91 25.01 5.19
N LEU A 155 -2.36 25.95 5.97
CA LEU A 155 -2.98 27.26 6.20
C LEU A 155 -3.05 28.05 4.91
N GLN A 156 -1.94 28.09 4.14
CA GLN A 156 -1.91 28.83 2.89
C GLN A 156 -2.91 28.28 1.86
N HIS A 157 -3.03 26.96 1.72
CA HIS A 157 -3.99 26.37 0.78
C HIS A 157 -5.45 26.60 1.22
N ILE A 158 -5.75 26.48 2.51
CA ILE A 158 -7.10 26.77 3.02
C ILE A 158 -7.42 28.26 2.87
N ARG A 159 -6.45 29.15 3.09
CA ARG A 159 -6.61 30.59 2.85
C ARG A 159 -6.97 30.88 1.40
N GLN A 160 -6.24 30.31 0.44
CA GLN A 160 -6.56 30.47 -0.98
C GLN A 160 -7.95 29.94 -1.35
N ALA A 161 -8.36 28.83 -0.73
CA ALA A 161 -9.69 28.26 -0.93
C ALA A 161 -10.81 29.18 -0.40
N LEU A 162 -10.61 29.78 0.77
CA LEU A 162 -11.52 30.78 1.33
C LEU A 162 -11.53 32.07 0.50
N ASP A 163 -10.37 32.53 0.00
CA ASP A 163 -10.29 33.68 -0.91
C ASP A 163 -11.12 33.46 -2.18
N MET A 164 -11.09 32.25 -2.75
CA MET A 164 -11.89 31.89 -3.93
C MET A 164 -13.38 31.88 -3.63
N LEU A 165 -13.80 31.31 -2.49
CA LEU A 165 -15.21 31.30 -2.08
C LEU A 165 -15.70 32.73 -1.84
N GLU A 166 -14.95 33.53 -1.09
CA GLU A 166 -15.29 34.90 -0.69
C GLU A 166 -15.36 35.86 -1.88
N ASN A 167 -14.31 35.86 -2.71
CA ASN A 167 -14.09 36.90 -3.72
C ASN A 167 -14.46 36.48 -5.13
N THR A 168 -14.88 35.23 -5.35
CA THR A 168 -15.37 34.75 -6.65
C THR A 168 -16.80 34.24 -6.55
N PHE A 169 -17.05 33.18 -5.78
CA PHE A 169 -18.37 32.54 -5.75
C PHE A 169 -19.41 33.35 -4.98
N LEU A 170 -19.01 34.01 -3.89
CA LEU A 170 -19.90 34.82 -3.04
C LEU A 170 -19.69 36.33 -3.24
N ALA A 171 -18.94 36.72 -4.29
CA ALA A 171 -18.53 38.11 -4.50
C ALA A 171 -19.71 39.09 -4.64
N ASP A 172 -20.82 38.63 -5.21
CA ASP A 172 -22.04 39.40 -5.48
C ASP A 172 -23.12 39.27 -4.39
N ASP A 173 -22.73 38.84 -3.19
CA ASP A 173 -23.60 38.71 -2.02
C ASP A 173 -24.75 37.69 -2.17
N ARG A 174 -24.65 36.80 -3.16
CA ARG A 174 -25.54 35.64 -3.26
C ARG A 174 -25.50 34.78 -2.00
N LYS A 175 -26.63 34.13 -1.70
CA LYS A 175 -26.75 33.32 -0.47
C LYS A 175 -26.12 31.93 -0.58
N TRP A 176 -26.15 31.36 -1.79
CA TRP A 176 -25.76 29.99 -2.14
C TRP A 176 -24.92 30.01 -3.41
N ILE A 177 -24.06 29.00 -3.61
CA ILE A 177 -23.07 28.96 -4.71
C ILE A 177 -23.70 29.18 -6.09
N LEU A 178 -24.85 28.55 -6.33
CA LEU A 178 -25.58 28.59 -7.61
C LEU A 178 -26.69 29.66 -7.66
N ASP A 179 -26.70 30.61 -6.72
CA ASP A 179 -27.73 31.67 -6.61
C ASP A 179 -29.18 31.13 -6.58
N THR A 180 -29.37 29.99 -5.92
CA THR A 180 -30.67 29.37 -5.71
C THR A 180 -31.43 30.02 -4.54
N LYS A 181 -32.70 29.68 -4.32
CA LYS A 181 -33.46 30.12 -3.13
C LYS A 181 -33.07 29.35 -1.87
N GLU A 182 -32.83 28.05 -2.03
CA GLU A 182 -32.47 27.06 -1.01
C GLU A 182 -31.06 26.52 -1.31
N PRO A 183 -30.35 25.90 -0.34
CA PRO A 183 -29.04 25.33 -0.63
C PRO A 183 -29.13 24.25 -1.70
N SER A 184 -28.07 24.08 -2.47
CA SER A 184 -27.96 23.08 -3.53
C SER A 184 -26.93 22.01 -3.20
N LEU A 185 -26.84 20.98 -4.05
CA LEU A 185 -25.75 20.00 -3.97
C LEU A 185 -24.37 20.61 -4.18
N ALA A 186 -24.25 21.71 -4.93
CA ALA A 186 -22.97 22.41 -5.04
C ALA A 186 -22.53 22.99 -3.69
N ASP A 187 -23.47 23.51 -2.89
CA ASP A 187 -23.19 23.98 -1.53
C ASP A 187 -22.74 22.81 -0.64
N LEU A 188 -23.47 21.69 -0.66
CA LEU A 188 -23.12 20.49 0.09
C LEU A 188 -21.71 19.97 -0.26
N ASP A 189 -21.41 19.88 -1.56
CA ASP A 189 -20.15 19.33 -2.06
C ASP A 189 -18.96 20.25 -1.77
N ALA A 190 -19.19 21.57 -1.66
CA ALA A 190 -18.17 22.56 -1.32
C ALA A 190 -17.90 22.70 0.19
N ILE A 191 -18.95 22.65 1.01
CA ILE A 191 -18.92 23.24 2.36
C ILE A 191 -18.27 22.40 3.44
N TRP A 192 -18.34 21.07 3.33
CA TRP A 192 -18.12 20.16 4.45
C TRP A 192 -16.72 20.27 5.11
N PRO A 193 -15.59 20.53 4.42
CA PRO A 193 -14.30 20.73 5.09
C PRO A 193 -14.24 22.07 5.84
N PHE A 194 -14.91 23.11 5.33
CA PHE A 194 -14.94 24.44 5.94
C PHE A 194 -15.86 24.47 7.15
N ALA A 195 -17.04 23.82 7.07
CA ALA A 195 -17.90 23.62 8.23
C ALA A 195 -17.15 22.92 9.36
N TRP A 196 -16.37 21.87 9.03
CA TRP A 196 -15.51 21.20 10.01
C TRP A 196 -14.46 22.13 10.60
N LEU A 197 -13.72 22.88 9.79
CA LEU A 197 -12.69 23.81 10.27
C LEU A 197 -13.23 24.98 11.11
N ILE A 198 -14.40 25.50 10.75
CA ILE A 198 -14.96 26.74 11.32
C ILE A 198 -15.85 26.47 12.52
N LEU A 199 -16.65 25.40 12.50
CA LEU A 199 -17.71 25.18 13.48
C LEU A 199 -17.43 24.02 14.44
N ASP A 200 -16.57 23.06 14.09
CA ASP A 200 -16.31 21.91 14.95
C ASP A 200 -15.49 22.31 16.18
N GLN A 201 -16.00 21.96 17.38
CA GLN A 201 -15.34 22.26 18.65
C GLN A 201 -13.92 21.67 18.76
N PHE A 202 -13.66 20.52 18.14
CA PHE A 202 -12.34 19.87 18.13
C PHE A 202 -11.36 20.55 17.17
N MET A 203 -11.85 21.42 16.29
CA MET A 203 -11.04 22.25 15.39
C MET A 203 -10.83 23.66 15.92
N LYS A 204 -11.26 23.96 17.17
CA LYS A 204 -11.02 25.27 17.78
C LYS A 204 -9.51 25.58 17.83
N GLY A 205 -9.13 26.72 17.27
CA GLY A 205 -7.72 27.14 17.11
C GLY A 205 -6.99 26.55 15.90
N ALA A 206 -7.67 25.73 15.07
CA ALA A 206 -7.09 25.19 13.84
C ALA A 206 -6.78 26.27 12.80
N LEU A 207 -7.60 27.30 12.70
CA LEU A 207 -7.41 28.45 11.82
C LEU A 207 -6.60 29.55 12.51
N SER A 208 -5.78 30.28 11.74
CA SER A 208 -5.00 31.40 12.26
C SER A 208 -5.90 32.62 12.41
N GLU A 209 -6.13 33.10 13.63
CA GLU A 209 -6.97 34.29 13.88
C GLU A 209 -6.45 35.55 13.18
N GLU A 210 -5.15 35.64 12.91
CA GLU A 210 -4.54 36.74 12.17
C GLU A 210 -4.89 36.74 10.68
N HIS A 211 -4.99 35.55 10.07
CA HIS A 211 -5.07 35.41 8.61
C HIS A 211 -6.43 34.90 8.11
N ILE A 212 -7.17 34.19 8.95
CA ILE A 212 -8.44 33.53 8.60
C ILE A 212 -9.40 33.75 9.76
N ASN A 213 -10.31 34.71 9.60
CA ASN A 213 -11.37 35.03 10.55
C ASN A 213 -12.58 35.63 9.82
N GLU A 214 -13.68 35.82 10.54
CA GLU A 214 -14.94 36.35 9.99
C GLU A 214 -14.86 37.82 9.54
N THR A 215 -13.87 38.59 10.00
CA THR A 215 -13.65 39.96 9.49
C THR A 215 -12.98 39.95 8.11
N ILE A 216 -12.13 38.95 7.84
CA ILE A 216 -11.45 38.78 6.54
C ILE A 216 -12.34 38.05 5.53
N TYR A 217 -13.09 37.04 5.99
CA TYR A 217 -13.96 36.19 5.14
C TYR A 217 -15.44 36.22 5.57
N PRO A 218 -16.08 37.40 5.69
CA PRO A 218 -17.43 37.52 6.24
C PRO A 218 -18.48 36.74 5.44
N LYS A 219 -18.41 36.74 4.10
CA LYS A 219 -19.43 36.09 3.27
C LYS A 219 -19.36 34.57 3.38
N THR A 220 -18.14 34.03 3.40
CA THR A 220 -17.88 32.60 3.52
C THR A 220 -18.29 32.07 4.89
N TYR A 221 -17.96 32.77 5.98
CA TYR A 221 -18.42 32.39 7.33
C TYR A 221 -19.95 32.44 7.43
N ALA A 222 -20.58 33.49 6.88
CA ALA A 222 -22.03 33.60 6.86
C ALA A 222 -22.69 32.47 6.05
N TRP A 223 -22.12 32.09 4.89
CA TRP A 223 -22.57 30.97 4.08
C TRP A 223 -22.48 29.64 4.84
N VAL A 224 -21.35 29.37 5.51
CA VAL A 224 -21.15 28.16 6.33
C VAL A 224 -22.20 28.05 7.43
N ARG A 225 -22.41 29.11 8.22
CA ARG A 225 -23.41 29.10 9.31
C ARG A 225 -24.82 28.92 8.76
N ARG A 226 -25.16 29.64 7.67
CA ARG A 226 -26.49 29.59 7.06
C ARG A 226 -26.81 28.21 6.51
N PHE A 227 -25.86 27.54 5.87
CA PHE A 227 -26.04 26.16 5.43
C PHE A 227 -26.33 25.22 6.61
N MET A 228 -25.54 25.31 7.68
CA MET A 228 -25.75 24.44 8.85
C MET A 228 -27.08 24.72 9.56
N VAL A 229 -27.60 25.95 9.52
CA VAL A 229 -28.97 26.24 10.00
C VAL A 229 -30.03 25.49 9.17
N GLU A 230 -29.89 25.43 7.84
CA GLU A 230 -30.81 24.66 7.01
C GLU A 230 -30.70 23.14 7.26
N VAL A 231 -29.48 22.64 7.48
CA VAL A 231 -29.25 21.25 7.88
C VAL A 231 -29.95 20.92 9.21
N GLU A 232 -29.80 21.75 10.24
CA GLU A 232 -30.44 21.53 11.54
C GLU A 232 -31.97 21.62 11.45
N LYS A 233 -32.52 22.52 10.61
CA LYS A 233 -33.96 22.53 10.31
C LYS A 233 -34.43 21.26 9.62
N GLY A 234 -33.64 20.72 8.69
CA GLY A 234 -33.94 19.46 8.00
C GLY A 234 -33.91 18.28 8.97
N LYS A 235 -32.90 18.24 9.84
CA LYS A 235 -32.74 17.24 10.89
C LYS A 235 -33.88 17.27 11.90
N GLY A 236 -34.28 18.45 12.38
CA GLY A 236 -35.40 18.60 13.32
C GLY A 236 -36.77 18.24 12.74
N ARG A 237 -36.90 18.18 11.40
CA ARG A 237 -38.11 17.69 10.70
C ARG A 237 -38.07 16.20 10.39
N SER A 238 -36.90 15.57 10.49
CA SER A 238 -36.70 14.15 10.18
C SER A 238 -36.87 13.31 11.44
N PRO A 239 -37.46 12.10 11.36
CA PRO A 239 -37.46 11.18 12.50
C PRO A 239 -36.04 10.75 12.87
N GLU A 240 -35.82 10.46 14.15
CA GLU A 240 -34.54 9.87 14.57
C GLU A 240 -34.32 8.50 13.91
N PRO A 241 -33.11 8.22 13.39
CA PRO A 241 -32.83 6.93 12.77
C PRO A 241 -32.80 5.82 13.84
N ASN A 242 -33.31 4.63 13.50
CA ASN A 242 -33.15 3.49 14.40
C ASN A 242 -31.70 3.02 14.37
N THR A 243 -31.06 2.87 15.52
CA THR A 243 -29.74 2.24 15.62
C THR A 243 -29.88 0.73 15.62
N LEU A 244 -29.33 0.08 14.60
CA LEU A 244 -29.33 -1.37 14.43
C LEU A 244 -28.03 -1.96 14.98
N ASP A 245 -28.14 -3.03 15.77
CA ASP A 245 -26.98 -3.88 16.06
C ASP A 245 -26.56 -4.70 14.84
N GLY A 246 -25.34 -5.25 14.86
CA GLY A 246 -24.78 -6.01 13.75
C GLY A 246 -25.62 -7.22 13.31
N LYS A 247 -26.35 -7.87 14.23
CA LYS A 247 -27.17 -9.04 13.92
C LYS A 247 -28.47 -8.64 13.23
N ILE A 248 -29.17 -7.63 13.74
CA ILE A 248 -30.39 -7.09 13.14
C ILE A 248 -30.08 -6.51 11.76
N MET A 249 -29.02 -5.71 11.66
CA MET A 249 -28.54 -5.16 10.40
C MET A 249 -28.22 -6.27 9.38
N SER A 250 -27.41 -7.26 9.76
CA SER A 250 -26.99 -8.33 8.85
C SER A 250 -28.18 -9.16 8.38
N ASN A 251 -29.11 -9.52 9.27
CA ASN A 251 -30.31 -10.26 8.91
C ASN A 251 -31.19 -9.50 7.91
N ARG A 252 -31.30 -8.18 8.10
CA ARG A 252 -32.10 -7.32 7.22
C ARG A 252 -31.51 -7.23 5.81
N ILE A 253 -30.21 -7.01 5.70
CA ILE A 253 -29.53 -6.88 4.41
C ILE A 253 -29.50 -8.23 3.66
N LEU A 254 -29.03 -9.30 4.33
CA LEU A 254 -28.92 -10.62 3.70
C LEU A 254 -30.29 -11.24 3.40
N GLY A 255 -31.29 -10.95 4.23
CA GLY A 255 -32.67 -11.40 4.10
C GLY A 255 -33.55 -10.55 3.17
N SER A 256 -33.04 -9.46 2.62
CA SER A 256 -33.80 -8.61 1.69
C SER A 256 -34.26 -9.41 0.46
N SER A 257 -35.53 -9.20 0.08
CA SER A 257 -36.14 -9.78 -1.13
C SER A 257 -36.08 -8.83 -2.33
N THR A 258 -35.61 -7.60 -2.12
CA THR A 258 -35.43 -6.62 -3.20
C THR A 258 -34.37 -7.12 -4.16
N SER A 259 -34.68 -7.08 -5.45
CA SER A 259 -33.71 -7.42 -6.49
C SER A 259 -32.60 -6.38 -6.51
N PRO A 260 -31.33 -6.80 -6.61
CA PRO A 260 -30.20 -5.89 -6.77
C PRO A 260 -30.38 -4.97 -7.97
N GLU A 261 -29.71 -3.83 -7.94
CA GLU A 261 -29.76 -2.89 -9.06
C GLU A 261 -29.17 -3.49 -10.33
N VAL A 262 -29.92 -3.39 -11.43
CA VAL A 262 -29.43 -3.78 -12.75
C VAL A 262 -28.46 -2.72 -13.24
N THR A 263 -27.18 -3.05 -13.23
CA THR A 263 -26.13 -2.18 -13.78
C THR A 263 -25.81 -2.58 -15.22
N THR A 264 -25.55 -1.59 -16.07
CA THR A 264 -25.12 -1.84 -17.44
C THR A 264 -23.67 -2.32 -17.49
N PHE A 265 -23.28 -2.95 -18.60
CA PHE A 265 -21.92 -3.38 -18.84
C PHE A 265 -21.41 -2.74 -20.13
N ILE A 266 -20.46 -1.79 -20.00
CA ILE A 266 -19.82 -1.18 -21.17
C ILE A 266 -18.91 -2.19 -21.86
N VAL A 267 -18.98 -2.22 -23.19
CA VAL A 267 -18.10 -3.03 -24.04
C VAL A 267 -16.85 -2.21 -24.36
N ASN A 268 -15.67 -2.84 -24.36
CA ASN A 268 -14.37 -2.23 -24.62
C ASN A 268 -13.84 -1.29 -23.52
N ASP A 269 -13.99 -1.67 -22.24
CA ASP A 269 -13.31 -0.98 -21.15
C ASP A 269 -11.78 -1.14 -21.27
N PRO A 270 -10.97 -0.08 -21.03
CA PRO A 270 -9.50 -0.16 -21.11
C PRO A 270 -8.85 -1.18 -20.18
N LEU A 271 -9.53 -1.59 -19.09
CA LEU A 271 -9.02 -2.61 -18.17
C LEU A 271 -9.18 -4.04 -18.71
N MET A 272 -9.84 -4.22 -19.86
CA MET A 272 -10.04 -5.51 -20.53
C MET A 272 -10.74 -6.56 -19.64
N VAL A 273 -11.54 -6.10 -18.68
CA VAL A 273 -12.38 -6.94 -17.81
C VAL A 273 -13.73 -7.23 -18.45
N GLN A 274 -14.33 -8.37 -18.11
CA GLN A 274 -15.58 -8.87 -18.66
C GLN A 274 -16.56 -9.24 -17.55
N ALA A 275 -17.85 -9.21 -17.86
CA ALA A 275 -18.89 -9.65 -16.94
C ALA A 275 -18.62 -11.11 -16.54
N GLY A 276 -18.67 -11.39 -15.24
CA GLY A 276 -18.35 -12.70 -14.68
C GLY A 276 -16.88 -12.88 -14.26
N ASP A 277 -15.98 -11.96 -14.60
CA ASP A 277 -14.61 -12.02 -14.10
C ASP A 277 -14.57 -11.92 -12.57
N GLU A 278 -13.74 -12.73 -11.92
CA GLU A 278 -13.41 -12.51 -10.51
C GLU A 278 -12.40 -11.37 -10.41
N VAL A 279 -12.70 -10.38 -9.57
CA VAL A 279 -11.87 -9.17 -9.44
C VAL A 279 -11.70 -8.77 -7.99
N GLU A 280 -10.65 -7.99 -7.72
CA GLU A 280 -10.49 -7.19 -6.51
C GLU A 280 -10.77 -5.72 -6.84
N VAL A 281 -11.51 -5.04 -5.96
CA VAL A 281 -11.78 -3.59 -6.05
C VAL A 281 -11.31 -2.91 -4.77
N PHE A 282 -10.55 -1.81 -4.91
CA PHE A 282 -10.01 -1.05 -3.78
C PHE A 282 -9.66 0.38 -4.20
N PRO A 283 -9.57 1.34 -3.25
CA PRO A 283 -9.15 2.71 -3.57
C PRO A 283 -7.72 2.78 -4.11
N SER A 284 -7.44 3.68 -5.06
CA SER A 284 -6.10 3.87 -5.65
C SER A 284 -5.25 4.92 -4.93
N ASP A 285 -5.82 5.63 -3.95
CA ASP A 285 -5.25 6.74 -3.20
C ASP A 285 -4.85 6.31 -1.77
N TYR A 286 -5.79 6.24 -0.81
CA TYR A 286 -5.51 5.77 0.57
C TYR A 286 -6.41 4.60 1.01
N GLY A 287 -5.98 3.78 1.95
CA GLY A 287 -6.74 2.58 2.35
C GLY A 287 -6.74 1.45 1.33
N GLN A 288 -5.68 1.38 0.50
CA GLN A 288 -5.53 0.38 -0.57
C GLN A 288 -5.36 -1.06 -0.07
N ASN A 289 -4.96 -1.24 1.19
CA ASN A 289 -4.62 -2.55 1.76
C ASN A 289 -5.84 -3.47 2.00
N ASN A 290 -7.05 -2.93 1.93
CA ASN A 290 -8.29 -3.66 2.16
C ASN A 290 -9.07 -3.71 0.85
N LYS A 291 -9.09 -4.90 0.24
CA LYS A 291 -9.66 -5.12 -1.09
C LYS A 291 -10.91 -5.99 -1.01
N ASP A 292 -11.96 -5.56 -1.67
CA ASP A 292 -13.18 -6.35 -1.79
C ASP A 292 -13.07 -7.25 -3.02
N ARG A 293 -13.36 -8.53 -2.82
CA ARG A 293 -13.30 -9.56 -3.87
C ARG A 293 -14.70 -10.02 -4.24
N GLY A 294 -14.95 -10.16 -5.54
CA GLY A 294 -16.20 -10.74 -6.02
C GLY A 294 -16.27 -10.86 -7.53
N THR A 295 -17.39 -11.43 -7.98
CA THR A 295 -17.71 -11.56 -9.40
C THR A 295 -18.11 -10.21 -9.96
N LEU A 296 -17.48 -9.74 -11.04
CA LEU A 296 -17.83 -8.49 -11.71
C LEU A 296 -19.19 -8.62 -12.40
N VAL A 297 -20.18 -7.86 -11.94
CA VAL A 297 -21.59 -7.95 -12.40
C VAL A 297 -22.11 -6.64 -13.02
N GLY A 298 -21.40 -5.53 -12.82
CA GLY A 298 -21.74 -4.23 -13.41
C GLY A 298 -20.51 -3.40 -13.71
N LEU A 299 -20.51 -2.70 -14.85
CA LEU A 299 -19.39 -1.87 -15.26
C LEU A 299 -19.84 -0.73 -16.16
N THR A 300 -19.65 0.51 -15.69
CA THR A 300 -19.89 1.74 -16.45
C THR A 300 -18.65 2.63 -16.45
N THR A 301 -18.72 3.78 -17.11
CA THR A 301 -17.67 4.80 -17.05
C THR A 301 -17.50 5.40 -15.65
N HIS A 302 -18.48 5.23 -14.75
CA HIS A 302 -18.54 5.89 -13.45
C HIS A 302 -18.61 4.93 -12.28
N GLU A 303 -18.97 3.68 -12.51
CA GLU A 303 -19.27 2.71 -11.45
C GLU A 303 -18.80 1.30 -11.83
N VAL A 304 -18.34 0.56 -10.82
CA VAL A 304 -18.07 -0.87 -10.89
C VAL A 304 -18.87 -1.57 -9.80
N VAL A 305 -19.45 -2.71 -10.14
CA VAL A 305 -20.27 -3.51 -9.22
C VAL A 305 -19.76 -4.93 -9.20
N ILE A 306 -19.42 -5.41 -8.00
CA ILE A 306 -19.02 -6.80 -7.77
C ILE A 306 -20.03 -7.48 -6.87
N ARG A 307 -20.30 -8.76 -7.13
CA ARG A 307 -21.09 -9.60 -6.25
C ARG A 307 -20.16 -10.38 -5.32
N ASN A 308 -20.26 -10.12 -4.01
CA ASN A 308 -19.43 -10.79 -3.01
C ASN A 308 -19.95 -12.20 -2.67
N LYS A 309 -19.26 -12.92 -1.77
CA LYS A 309 -19.60 -14.31 -1.43
C LYS A 309 -20.91 -14.46 -0.67
N LYS A 310 -21.43 -13.36 -0.11
CA LYS A 310 -22.74 -13.29 0.55
C LYS A 310 -23.88 -12.96 -0.43
N GLY A 311 -23.57 -12.79 -1.72
CA GLY A 311 -24.55 -12.43 -2.74
C GLY A 311 -24.96 -10.96 -2.72
N LEU A 312 -24.23 -10.11 -1.98
CA LEU A 312 -24.43 -8.66 -1.96
C LEU A 312 -23.71 -8.03 -3.15
N HIS A 313 -24.28 -6.95 -3.67
CA HIS A 313 -23.71 -6.18 -4.76
C HIS A 313 -22.99 -5.00 -4.13
N LEU A 314 -21.66 -4.97 -4.26
CA LEU A 314 -20.82 -3.90 -3.75
C LEU A 314 -20.52 -2.93 -4.88
N HIS A 315 -20.95 -1.69 -4.71
CA HIS A 315 -20.86 -0.63 -5.69
C HIS A 315 -19.73 0.32 -5.32
N PHE A 316 -18.84 0.59 -6.29
CA PHE A 316 -17.72 1.51 -6.13
C PHE A 316 -17.68 2.48 -7.30
N PRO A 317 -17.28 3.75 -7.09
CA PRO A 317 -17.03 4.64 -8.21
C PRO A 317 -15.78 4.18 -8.97
N ARG A 318 -15.70 4.47 -10.27
CA ARG A 318 -14.51 4.16 -11.09
C ARG A 318 -13.33 5.10 -10.80
N TRP A 319 -13.63 6.34 -10.46
CA TRP A 319 -12.62 7.36 -10.21
C TRP A 319 -11.94 7.16 -8.85
N ASN A 320 -10.61 7.08 -8.84
CA ASN A 320 -9.79 6.76 -7.66
C ASN A 320 -9.99 5.36 -7.08
N TYR A 321 -10.40 4.39 -7.92
CA TYR A 321 -10.46 2.97 -7.56
C TYR A 321 -9.73 2.11 -8.60
N CYS A 322 -9.04 1.10 -8.11
CA CYS A 322 -8.43 0.05 -8.91
C CYS A 322 -9.37 -1.14 -9.01
N ILE A 323 -9.39 -1.77 -10.19
CA ILE A 323 -10.06 -3.05 -10.44
C ILE A 323 -8.99 -3.98 -10.98
N GLU A 324 -8.65 -5.00 -10.21
CA GLU A 324 -7.63 -5.99 -10.58
C GLU A 324 -8.30 -7.31 -10.89
N LYS A 325 -8.15 -7.79 -12.12
CA LYS A 325 -8.64 -9.11 -12.52
C LYS A 325 -7.84 -10.19 -11.78
N LEU A 326 -8.56 -11.06 -11.07
CA LEU A 326 -7.97 -12.24 -10.48
C LEU A 326 -7.80 -13.29 -11.58
N ALA A 327 -6.66 -13.97 -11.58
CA ALA A 327 -6.48 -15.11 -12.46
C ALA A 327 -7.62 -16.11 -12.18
N PRO A 328 -8.32 -16.60 -13.21
CA PRO A 328 -9.40 -17.56 -13.02
C PRO A 328 -8.85 -18.76 -12.24
N ASP A 329 -9.57 -19.15 -11.19
CA ASP A 329 -9.37 -20.44 -10.54
C ASP A 329 -9.51 -21.51 -11.63
N VAL A 330 -8.38 -22.10 -12.06
CA VAL A 330 -8.38 -23.25 -12.97
C VAL A 330 -8.93 -24.43 -12.19
N SER A 331 -10.26 -24.57 -12.20
CA SER A 331 -10.97 -25.70 -11.63
C SER A 331 -10.87 -26.90 -12.58
N ILE A 332 -10.02 -27.85 -12.22
CA ILE A 332 -10.11 -29.25 -12.64
C ILE A 332 -11.29 -29.89 -11.84
N PRO A 333 -12.08 -30.82 -12.40
CA PRO A 333 -13.34 -31.25 -11.81
C PRO A 333 -13.16 -31.96 -10.47
N ALA A 334 -14.16 -31.77 -9.60
CA ALA A 334 -14.49 -32.50 -8.38
C ALA A 334 -13.52 -33.64 -7.96
N SER A 335 -12.43 -33.28 -7.30
CA SER A 335 -11.98 -33.85 -6.03
C SER A 335 -10.57 -33.35 -5.70
N ILE A 336 -10.27 -33.32 -4.40
CA ILE A 336 -8.95 -33.18 -3.77
C ILE A 336 -8.64 -31.79 -3.21
N SER A 337 -8.40 -31.81 -1.90
CA SER A 337 -8.02 -30.74 -0.99
C SER A 337 -6.54 -30.31 -1.13
N SER A 338 -6.20 -29.20 -0.46
CA SER A 338 -4.88 -28.85 0.14
C SER A 338 -3.93 -27.86 -0.59
N VAL A 339 -3.56 -26.80 0.17
CA VAL A 339 -2.24 -26.13 0.33
C VAL A 339 -1.52 -25.63 -0.95
N GLU A 340 -1.29 -24.30 -1.04
CA GLU A 340 -0.38 -23.69 -2.03
C GLU A 340 1.00 -24.37 -1.98
N LYS A 341 1.38 -25.00 -3.09
CA LYS A 341 2.59 -25.81 -3.20
C LYS A 341 3.74 -24.93 -3.70
N VAL A 342 4.75 -24.72 -2.86
CA VAL A 342 6.02 -24.08 -3.27
C VAL A 342 6.57 -24.84 -4.49
N PRO A 343 6.88 -24.17 -5.62
CA PRO A 343 7.33 -24.84 -6.83
C PRO A 343 8.68 -25.51 -6.60
N LYS A 344 8.96 -26.59 -7.35
CA LYS A 344 10.32 -27.12 -7.34
C LYS A 344 11.23 -26.14 -8.05
N MET A 345 12.42 -25.99 -7.49
CA MET A 345 13.42 -25.06 -7.96
C MET A 345 14.75 -25.79 -8.14
N ARG A 346 15.56 -25.30 -9.07
CA ARG A 346 16.93 -25.74 -9.31
C ARG A 346 17.80 -24.50 -9.41
N LEU A 347 18.75 -24.36 -8.49
CA LEU A 347 19.72 -23.28 -8.48
C LEU A 347 21.00 -23.75 -9.16
N ILE A 348 21.30 -23.13 -10.30
CA ILE A 348 22.56 -23.27 -11.02
C ILE A 348 23.58 -22.36 -10.34
N TYR A 349 24.65 -22.96 -9.82
CA TYR A 349 25.36 -22.42 -8.67
C TYR A 349 26.85 -22.81 -8.65
N HIS A 350 27.65 -22.07 -7.90
CA HIS A 350 28.96 -22.52 -7.43
C HIS A 350 29.19 -21.96 -6.02
N TYR A 351 29.68 -22.78 -5.07
CA TYR A 351 29.85 -22.36 -3.67
C TYR A 351 30.84 -21.20 -3.49
N ALA A 352 31.78 -21.04 -4.41
CA ALA A 352 32.73 -19.93 -4.39
C ALA A 352 32.11 -18.59 -4.86
N SER A 353 30.93 -18.60 -5.49
CA SER A 353 30.26 -17.38 -5.95
C SER A 353 29.54 -16.69 -4.79
N PRO A 354 29.90 -15.44 -4.46
CA PRO A 354 29.23 -14.72 -3.39
C PRO A 354 27.77 -14.38 -3.74
N TYR A 355 27.46 -14.12 -5.00
CA TYR A 355 26.09 -13.86 -5.44
C TYR A 355 25.18 -15.08 -5.24
N THR A 356 25.72 -16.26 -5.52
CA THR A 356 25.04 -17.53 -5.28
C THR A 356 24.85 -17.78 -3.79
N ARG A 357 25.86 -17.46 -2.97
CA ARG A 357 25.77 -17.58 -1.50
C ARG A 357 24.66 -16.71 -0.94
N LYS A 358 24.56 -15.46 -1.40
CA LYS A 358 23.49 -14.52 -1.02
C LYS A 358 22.10 -15.11 -1.29
N VAL A 359 21.86 -15.64 -2.49
CA VAL A 359 20.60 -16.29 -2.88
C VAL A 359 20.26 -17.46 -1.96
N PHE A 360 21.21 -18.36 -1.75
CA PHE A 360 20.93 -19.59 -1.02
C PHE A 360 20.83 -19.35 0.50
N MET A 361 21.57 -18.40 1.05
CA MET A 361 21.36 -17.92 2.43
C MET A 361 19.94 -17.41 2.63
N LEU A 362 19.41 -16.59 1.70
CA LEU A 362 18.03 -16.12 1.77
C LEU A 362 17.03 -17.29 1.69
N ALA A 363 17.28 -18.26 0.82
CA ALA A 363 16.43 -19.46 0.75
C ALA A 363 16.38 -20.23 2.08
N HIS A 364 17.50 -20.30 2.82
CA HIS A 364 17.52 -20.87 4.17
C HIS A 364 16.71 -20.03 5.17
N GLU A 365 16.91 -18.71 5.17
CA GLU A 365 16.18 -17.79 6.07
C GLU A 365 14.66 -17.84 5.84
N LEU A 366 14.23 -18.04 4.58
CA LEU A 366 12.82 -18.15 4.21
C LEU A 366 12.25 -19.58 4.31
N GLY A 367 13.06 -20.57 4.70
CA GLY A 367 12.65 -21.99 4.74
C GLY A 367 12.39 -22.62 3.37
N LEU A 368 12.85 -21.98 2.30
CA LEU A 368 12.69 -22.40 0.91
C LEU A 368 13.83 -23.30 0.40
N ALA A 369 14.96 -23.38 1.12
CA ALA A 369 16.12 -24.17 0.71
C ALA A 369 15.78 -25.65 0.41
N LYS A 370 14.83 -26.24 1.15
CA LYS A 370 14.34 -27.62 0.95
C LYS A 370 13.59 -27.85 -0.36
N HIS A 371 13.17 -26.78 -1.03
CA HIS A 371 12.49 -26.81 -2.33
C HIS A 371 13.43 -26.56 -3.50
N ILE A 372 14.70 -26.28 -3.23
CA ILE A 372 15.73 -26.00 -4.22
C ILE A 372 16.63 -27.22 -4.35
N THR A 373 16.93 -27.64 -5.57
CA THR A 373 18.03 -28.56 -5.91
C THR A 373 19.23 -27.74 -6.38
N LEU A 374 20.44 -28.25 -6.19
CA LEU A 374 21.66 -27.52 -6.52
C LEU A 374 22.37 -28.16 -7.72
N GLU A 375 22.64 -27.38 -8.76
CA GLU A 375 23.42 -27.79 -9.93
C GLU A 375 24.74 -27.02 -9.97
N LYS A 376 25.84 -27.70 -9.65
CA LYS A 376 27.15 -27.07 -9.60
C LYS A 376 27.71 -26.89 -11.01
N VAL A 377 28.16 -25.69 -11.33
CA VAL A 377 28.75 -25.33 -12.62
C VAL A 377 29.97 -24.42 -12.45
N VAL A 378 30.79 -24.31 -13.49
CA VAL A 378 31.86 -23.31 -13.60
C VAL A 378 31.70 -22.49 -14.88
N VAL A 379 31.79 -21.16 -14.75
CA VAL A 379 31.62 -20.22 -15.86
C VAL A 379 32.70 -19.14 -15.87
N CYS A 380 33.18 -18.79 -17.06
CA CYS A 380 34.20 -17.77 -17.28
C CYS A 380 34.05 -17.18 -18.69
N PRO A 381 34.17 -15.85 -18.89
CA PRO A 381 33.93 -15.22 -20.19
C PRO A 381 34.94 -15.61 -21.29
N ILE A 382 36.01 -16.31 -20.94
CA ILE A 382 37.00 -16.85 -21.89
C ILE A 382 37.11 -18.36 -21.73
N SER A 383 37.61 -19.03 -22.76
CA SER A 383 37.99 -20.43 -22.63
C SER A 383 39.12 -20.58 -21.61
N PHE A 384 38.82 -21.23 -20.49
CA PHE A 384 39.73 -21.54 -19.40
C PHE A 384 39.34 -22.89 -18.80
N PRO A 385 40.03 -23.99 -19.15
CA PRO A 385 39.68 -25.33 -18.68
C PRO A 385 39.53 -25.41 -17.17
N GLY A 386 38.43 -26.01 -16.70
CA GLY A 386 38.10 -26.11 -15.28
C GLY A 386 37.40 -24.87 -14.69
N TRP A 387 37.27 -23.78 -15.46
CA TRP A 387 36.59 -22.54 -15.07
C TRP A 387 35.51 -22.08 -16.06
N SER A 388 35.53 -22.53 -17.32
CA SER A 388 34.55 -22.13 -18.36
C SER A 388 33.69 -23.29 -18.89
N ASP A 389 33.80 -24.47 -18.27
CA ASP A 389 33.34 -25.74 -18.86
C ASP A 389 31.81 -25.83 -19.06
N ASN A 390 31.03 -24.97 -18.38
CA ASN A 390 29.57 -25.02 -18.43
C ASN A 390 28.93 -23.76 -19.04
N ASN A 391 29.68 -22.89 -19.72
CA ASN A 391 29.12 -21.65 -20.27
C ASN A 391 27.87 -21.88 -21.13
N ASP A 392 27.93 -22.83 -22.07
CA ASP A 392 26.82 -23.13 -22.99
C ASP A 392 25.62 -23.78 -22.29
N ASP A 393 25.87 -24.55 -21.22
CA ASP A 393 24.80 -25.15 -20.41
C ASP A 393 24.06 -24.09 -19.60
N VAL A 394 24.79 -23.13 -19.02
CA VAL A 394 24.21 -22.00 -18.31
C VAL A 394 23.51 -21.05 -19.27
N ALA A 395 24.06 -20.84 -20.48
CA ALA A 395 23.52 -19.94 -21.51
C ALA A 395 22.07 -20.28 -21.93
N LYS A 396 21.66 -21.55 -21.78
CA LYS A 396 20.28 -22.02 -22.03
C LYS A 396 19.25 -21.35 -21.12
N PHE A 397 19.63 -20.95 -19.91
CA PHE A 397 18.76 -20.35 -18.89
C PHE A 397 19.14 -18.91 -18.54
N ASN A 398 20.41 -18.54 -18.71
CA ASN A 398 20.90 -17.18 -18.56
C ASN A 398 21.82 -16.87 -19.74
N PRO A 399 21.38 -16.09 -20.74
CA PRO A 399 22.16 -15.84 -21.96
C PRO A 399 23.51 -15.14 -21.71
N LEU A 400 23.73 -14.61 -20.49
CA LEU A 400 25.01 -14.02 -20.08
C LEU A 400 26.02 -15.05 -19.56
N ALA A 401 25.67 -16.34 -19.52
CA ALA A 401 26.46 -17.43 -18.92
C ALA A 401 26.96 -17.09 -17.50
N LYS A 402 26.12 -16.40 -16.71
CA LYS A 402 26.43 -15.97 -15.34
C LYS A 402 25.67 -16.80 -14.30
N ILE A 403 26.31 -17.00 -13.15
CA ILE A 403 25.69 -17.56 -11.96
C ILE A 403 25.50 -16.48 -10.89
N PRO A 404 24.47 -16.59 -10.02
CA PRO A 404 23.44 -17.64 -9.97
C PRO A 404 22.40 -17.51 -11.09
N CYS A 405 21.77 -18.65 -11.42
CA CYS A 405 20.54 -18.72 -12.22
C CYS A 405 19.60 -19.73 -11.56
N LEU A 406 18.37 -19.32 -11.26
CA LEU A 406 17.35 -20.18 -10.66
C LEU A 406 16.36 -20.60 -11.75
N VAL A 407 16.17 -21.90 -11.94
CA VAL A 407 15.12 -22.44 -12.81
C VAL A 407 14.03 -22.99 -11.91
N SER A 408 12.77 -22.62 -12.18
CA SER A 408 11.63 -23.11 -11.41
C SER A 408 10.55 -23.64 -12.35
N ASP A 409 9.66 -24.50 -11.84
CA ASP A 409 8.58 -25.09 -12.62
C ASP A 409 7.67 -24.02 -13.26
N ASP A 410 7.51 -22.86 -12.61
CA ASP A 410 6.70 -21.72 -13.08
C ASP A 410 7.49 -20.77 -14.00
N VAL A 411 8.82 -20.74 -13.89
CA VAL A 411 9.71 -19.94 -14.75
C VAL A 411 10.81 -20.83 -15.35
N PRO A 412 10.47 -21.68 -16.34
CA PRO A 412 11.40 -22.65 -16.90
C PRO A 412 12.53 -22.01 -17.72
N GLY A 413 12.34 -20.76 -18.17
CA GLY A 413 13.34 -19.99 -18.92
C GLY A 413 14.52 -19.49 -18.09
N GLY A 414 14.46 -19.63 -16.75
CA GLY A 414 15.49 -19.17 -15.84
C GLY A 414 15.24 -17.74 -15.32
N ILE A 415 15.51 -17.57 -14.03
CA ILE A 415 15.53 -16.30 -13.31
C ILE A 415 17.00 -16.04 -12.97
N PHE A 416 17.56 -14.97 -13.50
CA PHE A 416 18.96 -14.61 -13.33
C PHE A 416 19.11 -13.16 -12.87
N ASP A 417 20.31 -12.82 -12.42
CA ASP A 417 20.59 -11.72 -11.48
C ASP A 417 20.20 -12.05 -10.03
N SER A 418 21.17 -11.94 -9.13
CA SER A 418 20.98 -12.33 -7.73
C SER A 418 19.88 -11.55 -7.00
N ARG A 419 19.62 -10.29 -7.38
CA ARG A 419 18.54 -9.50 -6.77
C ARG A 419 17.19 -9.96 -7.26
N VAL A 420 17.06 -10.21 -8.56
CA VAL A 420 15.82 -10.71 -9.15
C VAL A 420 15.46 -12.07 -8.56
N ILE A 421 16.45 -12.97 -8.41
CA ILE A 421 16.23 -14.26 -7.75
C ILE A 421 15.80 -14.07 -6.29
N CYS A 422 16.46 -13.18 -5.53
CA CYS A 422 16.08 -12.93 -4.15
C CYS A 422 14.67 -12.30 -4.01
N GLU A 423 14.27 -11.45 -4.96
CA GLU A 423 12.92 -10.89 -5.02
C GLU A 423 11.88 -11.97 -5.32
N TYR A 424 12.17 -12.89 -6.25
CA TYR A 424 11.35 -14.07 -6.50
C TYR A 424 11.23 -14.98 -5.26
N LEU A 425 12.33 -15.30 -4.58
CA LEU A 425 12.26 -16.09 -3.33
C LEU A 425 11.45 -15.37 -2.25
N SER A 426 11.59 -14.05 -2.16
CA SER A 426 10.80 -13.24 -1.22
C SER A 426 9.33 -13.14 -1.62
N SER A 427 8.98 -13.29 -2.91
CA SER A 427 7.58 -13.31 -3.35
C SER A 427 6.87 -14.58 -2.89
N LEU A 428 7.57 -15.71 -2.83
CA LEU A 428 7.08 -17.00 -2.32
C LEU A 428 6.93 -17.05 -0.79
N ALA A 429 7.53 -16.11 -0.07
CA ALA A 429 7.43 -16.03 1.39
C ALA A 429 6.29 -15.11 1.86
N PRO A 430 5.62 -15.40 2.99
CA PRO A 430 4.49 -14.62 3.49
C PRO A 430 4.89 -13.24 4.06
N ILE A 431 6.19 -13.01 4.32
CA ILE A 431 6.68 -11.79 4.94
C ILE A 431 7.03 -10.76 3.86
N LYS A 432 6.32 -9.63 3.85
CA LYS A 432 6.61 -8.49 2.95
C LYS A 432 7.20 -7.31 3.73
N PRO A 433 8.39 -6.79 3.38
CA PRO A 433 8.99 -5.66 4.08
C PRO A 433 8.25 -4.36 3.79
N LYS A 434 8.13 -3.50 4.81
CA LYS A 434 7.59 -2.14 4.67
C LYS A 434 8.60 -1.24 3.95
N LYS A 435 8.16 -0.53 2.91
CA LYS A 435 9.03 0.37 2.11
C LYS A 435 9.17 1.77 2.73
N ASP A 436 9.74 1.86 3.93
CA ASP A 436 10.04 3.12 4.61
C ASP A 436 11.49 3.61 4.39
N ALA A 437 11.91 4.67 5.10
CA ALA A 437 13.25 5.22 4.93
C ALA A 437 14.37 4.21 5.29
N ASN A 438 14.15 3.39 6.32
CA ASN A 438 15.11 2.37 6.73
C ASN A 438 15.24 1.27 5.67
N TYR A 439 14.11 0.88 5.05
CA TYR A 439 14.14 -0.02 3.89
C TYR A 439 15.04 0.52 2.77
N TRP A 440 14.92 1.80 2.41
CA TRP A 440 15.77 2.38 1.37
C TRP A 440 17.24 2.49 1.78
N GLN A 441 17.53 2.76 3.05
CA GLN A 441 18.89 2.74 3.58
C GLN A 441 19.50 1.34 3.49
N LEU A 442 18.80 0.30 3.94
CA LEU A 442 19.24 -1.10 3.84
C LEU A 442 19.42 -1.55 2.38
N ARG A 443 18.48 -1.23 1.49
CA ARG A 443 18.61 -1.51 0.06
C ARG A 443 19.81 -0.81 -0.57
N THR A 444 20.17 0.38 -0.08
CA THR A 444 21.39 1.09 -0.52
C THR A 444 22.65 0.37 -0.03
N LEU A 445 22.64 -0.20 1.18
CA LEU A 445 23.76 -1.01 1.67
C LEU A 445 23.91 -2.32 0.90
N HIS A 446 22.81 -2.95 0.49
CA HIS A 446 22.84 -4.08 -0.45
C HIS A 446 23.52 -3.67 -1.76
N ALA A 447 23.19 -2.50 -2.31
CA ALA A 447 23.86 -2.02 -3.52
C ALA A 447 25.36 -1.76 -3.32
N CYS A 448 25.74 -1.25 -2.16
CA CYS A 448 27.14 -1.12 -1.76
C CYS A 448 27.82 -2.50 -1.67
N ALA A 449 27.15 -3.51 -1.10
CA ALA A 449 27.65 -4.87 -0.99
C ALA A 449 27.89 -5.50 -2.36
N ASP A 450 26.93 -5.38 -3.30
CA ASP A 450 27.11 -5.86 -4.67
C ASP A 450 28.29 -5.16 -5.36
N GLY A 451 28.51 -3.86 -5.10
CA GLY A 451 29.68 -3.15 -5.60
C GLY A 451 31.01 -3.71 -5.08
N ILE A 452 31.06 -4.17 -3.82
CA ILE A 452 32.22 -4.92 -3.28
C ILE A 452 32.39 -6.24 -4.02
N LEU A 453 31.30 -6.99 -4.24
CA LEU A 453 31.34 -8.27 -4.94
C LEU A 453 31.83 -8.11 -6.39
N ASP A 454 31.35 -7.09 -7.11
CA ASP A 454 31.74 -6.79 -8.48
C ASP A 454 33.24 -6.46 -8.55
N ALA A 455 33.70 -5.56 -7.68
CA ALA A 455 35.11 -5.21 -7.55
C ALA A 455 35.97 -6.44 -7.26
N SER A 456 35.46 -7.34 -6.41
CA SER A 456 36.15 -8.56 -5.99
C SER A 456 36.33 -9.56 -7.13
N VAL A 457 35.30 -9.72 -7.99
CA VAL A 457 35.37 -10.57 -9.18
C VAL A 457 36.40 -10.01 -10.17
N LEU A 458 36.39 -8.69 -10.38
CA LEU A 458 37.34 -8.03 -11.27
C LEU A 458 38.79 -8.23 -10.81
N VAL A 459 39.08 -8.07 -9.52
CA VAL A 459 40.41 -8.37 -8.97
C VAL A 459 40.77 -9.85 -9.15
N THR A 460 39.82 -10.75 -8.95
CA THR A 460 40.06 -12.19 -9.13
C THR A 460 40.48 -12.52 -10.57
N TYR A 461 39.91 -11.86 -11.58
CA TYR A 461 40.33 -12.03 -12.97
C TYR A 461 41.71 -11.43 -13.26
N GLU A 462 42.05 -10.28 -12.68
CA GLU A 462 43.40 -9.72 -12.78
C GLU A 462 44.44 -10.71 -12.23
N GLU A 463 44.22 -11.25 -11.04
CA GLU A 463 45.15 -12.15 -10.36
C GLU A 463 45.24 -13.54 -11.00
N ARG A 464 44.11 -14.18 -11.31
CA ARG A 464 44.10 -15.59 -11.73
C ARG A 464 44.28 -15.81 -13.23
N ILE A 465 43.95 -14.82 -14.05
CA ILE A 465 43.93 -14.98 -15.50
C ILE A 465 44.91 -14.03 -16.17
N ARG A 466 44.83 -12.73 -15.85
CA ARG A 466 45.60 -11.71 -16.59
C ARG A 466 47.06 -11.67 -16.18
N LYS A 467 47.38 -11.90 -14.91
CA LYS A 467 48.74 -11.93 -14.38
C LYS A 467 49.63 -12.97 -15.04
N GLU A 468 49.16 -14.21 -15.14
CA GLU A 468 49.91 -15.29 -15.81
C GLU A 468 50.12 -15.02 -17.31
N ARG A 469 49.28 -14.16 -17.91
CA ARG A 469 49.36 -13.75 -19.32
C ARG A 469 50.11 -12.43 -19.54
N GLY A 470 50.68 -11.83 -18.49
CA GLY A 470 51.38 -10.54 -18.58
C GLY A 470 50.47 -9.33 -18.84
N LEU A 471 49.17 -9.44 -18.56
CA LEU A 471 48.14 -8.42 -18.80
C LEU A 471 47.60 -7.79 -17.50
N TYR A 472 48.30 -7.98 -16.38
CA TYR A 472 47.89 -7.50 -15.06
C TYR A 472 48.00 -5.97 -14.97
N PHE A 473 46.92 -5.33 -14.55
CA PHE A 473 46.89 -3.87 -14.40
C PHE A 473 46.80 -3.47 -12.92
N ASP A 474 47.93 -3.11 -12.33
CA ASP A 474 48.03 -2.85 -10.89
C ASP A 474 47.15 -1.68 -10.42
N GLU A 475 47.14 -0.56 -11.15
CA GLU A 475 46.32 0.61 -10.80
C GLU A 475 44.81 0.28 -10.80
N TRP A 476 44.38 -0.65 -11.66
CA TRP A 476 43.00 -1.13 -11.65
C TRP A 476 42.69 -1.89 -10.37
N VAL A 477 43.56 -2.81 -9.95
CA VAL A 477 43.42 -3.57 -8.70
C VAL A 477 43.39 -2.64 -7.50
N GLN A 478 44.30 -1.66 -7.44
CA GLN A 478 44.31 -0.64 -6.39
C GLN A 478 43.02 0.19 -6.38
N GLY A 479 42.50 0.57 -7.54
CA GLY A 479 41.22 1.28 -7.67
C GLY A 479 40.02 0.46 -7.16
N GLN A 480 40.00 -0.86 -7.41
CA GLN A 480 38.98 -1.75 -6.85
C GLN A 480 39.14 -1.90 -5.33
N ALA A 481 40.37 -2.05 -4.82
CA ALA A 481 40.64 -2.10 -3.40
C ALA A 481 40.14 -0.84 -2.66
N LEU A 482 40.36 0.34 -3.25
CA LEU A 482 39.88 1.61 -2.68
C LEU A 482 38.34 1.70 -2.64
N LYS A 483 37.64 1.19 -3.66
CA LYS A 483 36.17 1.11 -3.63
C LYS A 483 35.70 0.22 -2.48
N ILE A 484 36.34 -0.94 -2.32
CA ILE A 484 36.03 -1.87 -1.24
C ILE A 484 36.25 -1.19 0.12
N SER A 485 37.38 -0.51 0.34
CA SER A 485 37.65 0.22 1.58
C SER A 485 36.58 1.27 1.91
N ARG A 486 36.18 2.11 0.94
CA ARG A 486 35.12 3.12 1.15
C ARG A 486 33.76 2.50 1.46
N ALA A 487 33.45 1.38 0.82
CA ALA A 487 32.21 0.64 1.07
C ALA A 487 32.18 0.04 2.48
N LEU A 488 33.31 -0.49 2.96
CA LEU A 488 33.46 -0.97 4.33
C LEU A 488 33.29 0.17 5.35
N ASP A 489 33.81 1.36 5.08
CA ASP A 489 33.59 2.53 5.94
C ASP A 489 32.11 2.91 6.03
N ARG A 490 31.38 2.84 4.90
CA ARG A 490 29.93 3.05 4.91
C ARG A 490 29.19 2.00 5.75
N PHE A 491 29.63 0.74 5.71
CA PHE A 491 29.06 -0.32 6.55
C PHE A 491 29.33 -0.09 8.04
N GLU A 492 30.51 0.38 8.41
CA GLU A 492 30.81 0.77 9.80
C GLU A 492 29.89 1.90 10.28
N SER A 493 29.72 2.96 9.48
CA SER A 493 28.79 4.03 9.83
C SER A 493 27.36 3.52 9.99
N ALA A 494 26.90 2.65 9.07
CA ALA A 494 25.56 2.07 9.14
C ALA A 494 25.35 1.16 10.36
N ALA A 495 26.38 0.40 10.77
CA ALA A 495 26.35 -0.38 12.01
C ALA A 495 26.28 0.53 13.24
N ASN A 496 27.03 1.63 13.24
CA ASN A 496 27.05 2.59 14.34
C ASN A 496 25.74 3.41 14.45
N GLU A 497 25.13 3.76 13.32
CA GLU A 497 23.86 4.50 13.22
C GLU A 497 22.63 3.63 13.53
N GLY A 498 22.81 2.30 13.66
CA GLY A 498 21.71 1.36 13.88
C GLY A 498 20.87 1.06 12.63
N VAL A 499 21.36 1.43 11.44
CA VAL A 499 20.73 1.09 10.15
C VAL A 499 20.84 -0.40 9.88
N LEU A 500 22.00 -1.00 10.15
CA LEU A 500 22.15 -2.45 10.14
C LEU A 500 21.50 -3.02 11.42
N PRO A 501 20.39 -3.77 11.30
CA PRO A 501 19.72 -4.31 12.47
C PRO A 501 20.61 -5.36 13.14
N VAL A 502 20.47 -5.49 14.46
CA VAL A 502 21.12 -6.57 15.21
C VAL A 502 20.50 -7.90 14.77
N PRO A 503 21.29 -8.90 14.33
CA PRO A 503 20.75 -10.18 13.88
C PRO A 503 19.92 -10.85 14.99
N GLY A 504 18.61 -11.02 14.75
CA GLY A 504 17.65 -11.60 15.69
C GLY A 504 17.34 -13.08 15.43
N THR A 505 16.34 -13.65 16.10
CA THR A 505 15.89 -15.04 15.88
C THR A 505 14.94 -15.22 14.68
N GLY A 506 14.39 -14.12 14.16
CA GLY A 506 13.57 -14.11 12.96
C GLY A 506 14.39 -14.22 11.66
N PRO A 507 13.72 -14.37 10.51
CA PRO A 507 14.38 -14.43 9.21
C PRO A 507 15.06 -13.10 8.90
N ALA A 508 16.31 -13.17 8.46
CA ALA A 508 17.06 -11.99 8.05
C ALA A 508 16.64 -11.50 6.66
N SER A 509 16.76 -10.19 6.43
CA SER A 509 16.53 -9.62 5.11
C SER A 509 17.66 -9.95 4.13
N VAL A 510 17.35 -9.96 2.84
CA VAL A 510 18.38 -10.09 1.79
C VAL A 510 19.44 -8.99 1.87
N ASP A 511 19.08 -7.81 2.35
CA ASP A 511 19.97 -6.65 2.42
C ASP A 511 21.05 -6.84 3.49
N GLU A 512 20.70 -7.40 4.64
CA GLU A 512 21.67 -7.82 5.66
C GLU A 512 22.55 -8.97 5.16
N ILE A 513 21.94 -9.98 4.52
CA ILE A 513 22.68 -11.12 3.95
C ILE A 513 23.73 -10.63 2.95
N ALA A 514 23.39 -9.66 2.10
CA ALA A 514 24.32 -9.10 1.13
C ALA A 514 25.55 -8.50 1.81
N VAL A 515 25.36 -7.73 2.89
CA VAL A 515 26.45 -7.14 3.68
C VAL A 515 27.31 -8.25 4.32
N ALA A 516 26.69 -9.24 4.97
CA ALA A 516 27.43 -10.35 5.59
C ALA A 516 28.26 -11.14 4.55
N VAL A 517 27.70 -11.41 3.37
CA VAL A 517 28.41 -12.08 2.28
C VAL A 517 29.57 -11.24 1.77
N ALA A 518 29.39 -9.93 1.60
CA ALA A 518 30.46 -9.03 1.17
C ALA A 518 31.64 -9.04 2.16
N LEU A 519 31.38 -9.02 3.47
CA LEU A 519 32.43 -9.08 4.49
C LEU A 519 33.26 -10.35 4.40
N VAL A 520 32.62 -11.50 4.17
CA VAL A 520 33.35 -12.77 3.99
C VAL A 520 34.23 -12.75 2.75
N VAL A 521 33.80 -12.10 1.68
CA VAL A 521 34.64 -11.93 0.50
C VAL A 521 35.86 -11.05 0.83
N THR A 522 35.65 -9.94 1.54
CA THR A 522 36.76 -9.04 1.91
C THR A 522 37.79 -9.66 2.84
N GLU A 523 37.40 -10.61 3.70
CA GLU A 523 38.35 -11.38 4.54
C GLU A 523 39.40 -12.11 3.67
N LYS A 524 38.99 -12.62 2.51
CA LYS A 524 39.91 -13.30 1.56
C LYS A 524 40.79 -12.33 0.77
N MET A 525 40.60 -11.02 0.93
CA MET A 525 41.30 -9.96 0.18
C MET A 525 42.36 -9.21 0.99
N GLY A 526 42.74 -9.72 2.16
CA GLY A 526 43.76 -9.08 3.00
C GLY A 526 45.11 -8.87 2.29
N TYR A 527 45.45 -9.69 1.30
CA TYR A 527 46.66 -9.54 0.49
C TYR A 527 46.70 -8.26 -0.35
N LEU A 528 45.55 -7.61 -0.57
CA LEU A 528 45.42 -6.31 -1.24
C LEU A 528 45.61 -5.11 -0.28
N GLY A 529 45.94 -5.37 0.99
CA GLY A 529 45.96 -4.33 2.03
C GLY A 529 44.56 -3.95 2.56
N VAL A 530 43.49 -4.60 2.08
CA VAL A 530 42.13 -4.40 2.57
C VAL A 530 41.95 -5.15 3.89
N LYS A 531 42.27 -4.49 5.00
CA LYS A 531 42.08 -5.02 6.35
C LYS A 531 40.73 -4.59 6.92
N TRP A 532 39.67 -5.30 6.55
CA TRP A 532 38.30 -4.83 6.82
C TRP A 532 37.97 -4.66 8.30
N ARG A 533 38.59 -5.47 9.18
CA ARG A 533 38.38 -5.40 10.64
C ARG A 533 39.04 -4.19 11.31
N GLU A 534 40.15 -3.70 10.76
CA GLU A 534 40.87 -2.56 11.35
C GLU A 534 40.04 -1.27 11.18
N GLY A 535 39.81 -0.55 12.29
CA GLY A 535 39.05 0.71 12.30
C GLY A 535 37.53 0.57 12.21
N ARG A 536 36.98 -0.65 12.24
CA ARG A 536 35.53 -0.91 12.06
C ARG A 536 34.91 -1.80 13.16
N PRO A 537 35.02 -1.39 14.45
CA PRO A 537 34.62 -2.24 15.57
C PRO A 537 33.11 -2.57 15.59
N LYS A 538 32.22 -1.66 15.15
CA LYS A 538 30.78 -1.90 15.17
C LYS A 538 30.36 -2.91 14.11
N LEU A 539 30.99 -2.85 12.94
CA LEU A 539 30.81 -3.81 11.87
C LEU A 539 31.33 -5.19 12.26
N VAL A 540 32.46 -5.26 12.97
CA VAL A 540 32.99 -6.52 13.52
C VAL A 540 32.04 -7.14 14.53
N GLU A 541 31.50 -6.34 15.46
CA GLU A 541 30.50 -6.81 16.44
C GLU A 541 29.21 -7.29 15.77
N TRP A 542 28.77 -6.60 14.72
CA TRP A 542 27.61 -6.99 13.94
C TRP A 542 27.86 -8.33 13.20
N MET A 543 29.03 -8.47 12.58
CA MET A 543 29.40 -9.67 11.83
C MET A 543 29.56 -10.90 12.73
N SER A 544 30.08 -10.76 13.95
CA SER A 544 30.23 -11.91 14.87
C SER A 544 28.88 -12.55 15.23
N LYS A 545 27.78 -11.78 15.20
CA LYS A 545 26.42 -12.31 15.40
C LYS A 545 25.92 -13.07 14.16
N TRP A 546 26.33 -12.65 12.97
CA TRP A 546 26.04 -13.33 11.70
C TRP A 546 26.74 -14.67 11.56
N GLU A 547 27.99 -14.77 12.03
CA GLU A 547 28.81 -15.98 11.93
C GLU A 547 28.16 -17.20 12.62
N GLY A 548 27.27 -16.97 13.60
CA GLY A 548 26.52 -18.03 14.30
C GLY A 548 25.19 -18.44 13.66
N ARG A 549 24.73 -17.78 12.59
CA ARG A 549 23.42 -18.09 11.98
C ARG A 549 23.46 -19.37 11.17
N GLY A 550 22.35 -20.13 11.20
CA GLY A 550 22.21 -21.37 10.43
C GLY A 550 22.41 -21.17 8.92
N SER A 551 21.75 -20.17 8.32
CA SER A 551 21.92 -19.84 6.90
C SER A 551 23.38 -19.53 6.52
N PHE A 552 24.14 -18.89 7.42
CA PHE A 552 25.54 -18.57 7.20
C PHE A 552 26.43 -19.81 7.25
N LEU A 553 26.19 -20.69 8.22
CA LEU A 553 26.95 -21.93 8.46
C LEU A 553 26.69 -23.01 7.41
N GLU A 554 25.46 -23.10 6.90
CA GLU A 554 25.04 -24.10 5.89
C GLU A 554 25.50 -23.70 4.47
N THR A 555 25.98 -22.47 4.26
CA THR A 555 26.41 -21.96 2.94
C THR A 555 27.88 -21.55 2.86
N PRO A 556 28.86 -22.34 3.35
CA PRO A 556 30.26 -21.94 3.42
C PRO A 556 30.87 -21.74 2.02
N PRO A 557 31.74 -20.74 1.82
CA PRO A 557 32.27 -20.40 0.50
C PRO A 557 33.50 -21.24 0.10
N SER A 558 33.66 -22.43 0.68
CA SER A 558 34.85 -23.28 0.57
C SER A 558 34.54 -24.75 0.29
N LYS A 559 33.28 -25.17 0.41
CA LYS A 559 32.85 -26.55 0.17
C LYS A 559 31.46 -26.55 -0.46
N GLU A 560 31.11 -27.67 -1.07
CA GLU A 560 29.78 -27.89 -1.62
C GLU A 560 28.70 -27.81 -0.54
N TRP A 561 27.55 -27.28 -0.92
CA TRP A 561 26.40 -27.17 -0.04
C TRP A 561 25.53 -28.40 -0.22
N THR A 562 24.93 -28.84 0.88
CA THR A 562 24.00 -29.97 0.89
C THR A 562 22.66 -29.49 1.41
N ILE A 563 21.58 -30.02 0.84
CA ILE A 563 20.24 -29.82 1.37
C ILE A 563 19.98 -31.03 2.27
N LYS A 564 19.72 -30.79 3.55
CA LYS A 564 19.30 -31.85 4.47
C LYS A 564 17.87 -32.24 4.08
N GLU A 565 17.69 -33.46 3.58
CA GLU A 565 16.34 -34.06 3.48
C GLU A 565 15.82 -34.28 4.91
N ASP A 566 14.58 -33.86 5.19
CA ASP A 566 13.95 -34.11 6.48
C ASP A 566 13.97 -35.63 6.74
N ALA A 567 14.64 -36.05 7.81
CA ALA A 567 14.64 -37.43 8.28
C ALA A 567 13.24 -37.80 8.79
N GLY A 568 12.36 -38.15 7.86
CA GLY A 568 10.95 -38.43 8.12
C GLY A 568 10.44 -39.55 7.22
N GLY A 569 11.06 -40.72 7.33
CA GLY A 569 10.60 -41.92 6.63
C GLY A 569 11.21 -43.20 7.21
N SER A 570 10.34 -44.09 7.68
CA SER A 570 10.56 -45.51 8.00
C SER A 570 11.25 -45.88 9.33
N SER A 571 10.43 -46.04 10.37
CA SER A 571 10.52 -47.26 11.19
C SER A 571 9.42 -48.20 10.74
N LYS A 572 9.81 -49.20 9.93
CA LYS A 572 9.10 -50.47 9.81
C LYS A 572 9.40 -51.27 11.08
N ILE A 573 8.36 -51.64 11.83
CA ILE A 573 7.91 -53.02 12.16
C ILE A 573 6.59 -52.86 12.90
#